data_AF-X6FX78-F1
#
_entry.id   AF-X6FX78-F1
#
_cell.length_a   1.000
_cell.length_b   1.000
_cell.length_c   1.000
_cell.angle_alpha   90.00
_cell.angle_beta   90.00
_cell.angle_gamma   90.00
#
_symmetry.space_group_name_H-M   'P 1'
#
loop_
_entity.id
_entity.type
_entity.pdbx_description
1 polymer ?
#
loop_
_entity_poly.entity_id
_entity_poly.type
_entity_poly.pdbx_seq_one_letter_code
_entity_poly.pdbx_strand_id
1 'polypeptide(L)' 'MRNKITLPQTLPLVPRPQPEPSNRVRAQILSGIIANERAPKAIAQRKSLRAIYRTHPYSRPNDGAKESLAANTQTDLSAA' A
#
# COMPACT_ATOMS: atom_id res chain seq x y z
N MET A 1 -39.87 35.73 0.09
CA MET A 1 -38.44 36.02 0.30
C MET A 1 -37.72 34.70 0.57
N ARG A 2 -36.70 34.40 -0.25
CA ARG A 2 -35.98 33.12 -0.29
C ARG A 2 -34.87 33.14 0.75
N ASN A 3 -34.80 32.15 1.64
CA ASN A 3 -33.54 31.76 2.29
C ASN A 3 -33.49 30.23 2.36
N LYS A 4 -32.99 29.62 1.27
CA LYS A 4 -32.54 28.23 1.31
C LYS A 4 -31.11 28.26 1.85
N ILE A 5 -30.94 27.88 3.11
CA ILE A 5 -29.63 27.60 3.68
C ILE A 5 -29.16 26.30 3.03
N THR A 6 -28.48 26.42 1.89
CA THR A 6 -27.77 25.31 1.28
C THR A 6 -26.61 24.98 2.20
N LEU A 7 -26.68 23.84 2.88
CA LEU A 7 -25.55 23.26 3.62
C LEU A 7 -24.34 23.25 2.68
N PRO A 8 -23.14 23.71 3.09
CA PRO A 8 -21.95 23.54 2.28
C PRO A 8 -21.72 22.04 2.15
N GLN A 9 -21.88 21.52 0.92
CA GLN A 9 -21.51 20.16 0.56
C GLN A 9 -20.05 19.97 1.00
N THR A 10 -19.82 19.30 2.12
CA THR A 10 -18.48 18.93 2.56
C THR A 10 -17.91 18.03 1.48
N LEU A 11 -16.93 18.56 0.73
CA LEU A 11 -16.11 17.78 -0.18
C LEU A 11 -15.68 16.51 0.57
N PRO A 12 -15.89 15.31 0.03
CA PRO A 12 -15.40 14.11 0.67
C PRO A 12 -13.89 14.29 0.87
N LEU A 13 -13.41 14.11 2.10
CA LEU A 13 -11.99 14.19 2.50
C LEU A 13 -11.14 13.07 1.87
N VAL A 14 -11.57 12.50 0.76
CA VAL A 14 -10.91 11.38 0.10
C VAL A 14 -9.67 11.95 -0.59
N PRO A 15 -8.46 11.56 -0.15
CA PRO A 15 -7.23 12.04 -0.76
C PRO A 15 -7.21 11.58 -2.21
N ARG A 16 -7.15 12.52 -3.15
CA ARG A 16 -6.97 12.19 -4.58
C ARG A 16 -5.53 11.75 -4.78
N PRO A 17 -5.25 10.49 -5.15
CA PRO A 17 -3.88 10.04 -5.31
C PRO A 17 -3.32 10.67 -6.59
N GLN A 18 -2.34 11.56 -6.43
CA GLN A 18 -1.69 12.29 -7.53
C GLN A 18 -0.57 11.42 -8.14
N PRO A 19 -0.45 11.36 -9.48
CA PRO A 19 0.45 10.40 -10.15
C PRO A 19 1.94 10.61 -9.84
N GLU A 20 2.41 11.86 -9.75
CA GLU A 20 3.83 12.14 -9.48
C GLU A 20 4.24 11.77 -8.03
N PRO A 21 3.49 12.18 -6.98
CA PRO A 21 3.76 11.74 -5.62
C PRO A 21 3.62 10.22 -5.43
N SER A 22 2.60 9.60 -6.03
CA SER A 22 2.39 8.14 -5.95
C SER A 22 3.56 7.35 -6.55
N ASN A 23 4.14 7.82 -7.67
CA ASN A 23 5.26 7.14 -8.31
C ASN A 23 6.55 7.21 -7.47
N ARG A 24 6.77 8.30 -6.73
CA ARG A 24 7.90 8.41 -5.80
C ARG A 24 7.78 7.43 -4.63
N VAL A 25 6.58 7.32 -4.05
CA VAL A 25 6.31 6.34 -2.98
C VAL A 25 6.52 4.92 -3.48
N ARG A 26 6.06 4.59 -4.69
CA ARG A 26 6.33 3.27 -5.32
C ARG A 26 7.82 2.98 -5.44
N ALA A 27 8.62 3.95 -5.90
CA ALA A 27 10.07 3.78 -6.03
C ALA A 27 10.75 3.55 -4.67
N GLN A 28 10.30 4.25 -3.62
CA GLN A 28 10.82 4.06 -2.26
C GLN A 28 10.50 2.66 -1.71
N ILE A 29 9.26 2.19 -1.88
CA ILE A 29 8.87 0.84 -1.42
C ILE A 29 9.65 -0.22 -2.22
N LEU A 30 9.83 -0.05 -3.54
CA LEU A 30 10.63 -0.97 -4.36
C LEU A 30 12.07 -1.09 -3.84
N SER A 31 12.69 0.03 -3.47
CA SER A 31 14.03 0.04 -2.85
C SER A 31 14.05 -0.76 -1.54
N GLY A 32 13.04 -0.58 -0.69
CA GLY A 32 12.87 -1.34 0.55
C GLY A 32 12.73 -2.85 0.33
N ILE A 33 11.98 -3.26 -0.69
CA ILE A 33 11.86 -4.69 -1.05
C ILE A 33 13.19 -5.27 -1.53
N ILE A 34 13.92 -4.55 -2.40
CA ILE A 34 15.24 -5.00 -2.87
C ILE A 34 16.22 -5.16 -1.71
N ALA A 35 16.19 -4.23 -0.74
CA ALA A 35 17.00 -4.33 0.47
C ALA A 35 16.60 -5.55 1.32
N ASN A 36 15.29 -5.77 1.51
CA ASN A 36 14.76 -6.89 2.28
C ASN A 36 15.07 -8.27 1.67
N GLU A 37 15.24 -8.37 0.36
CA GLU A 37 15.66 -9.62 -0.29
C GLU A 37 17.08 -10.06 0.08
N ARG A 38 17.95 -9.10 0.43
CA ARG A 38 19.34 -9.37 0.79
C ARG A 38 19.58 -9.33 2.31
N ALA A 39 18.59 -8.86 3.08
CA ALA A 39 18.70 -8.74 4.52
C ALA A 39 18.46 -10.09 5.23
N PRO A 40 19.47 -10.64 5.94
CA PRO A 40 19.34 -11.94 6.62
C PRO A 40 18.18 -12.00 7.62
N LYS A 41 17.97 -10.90 8.34
CA LYS A 41 16.87 -10.75 9.32
C LYS A 41 15.50 -10.86 8.64
N ALA A 42 15.32 -10.23 7.48
CA ALA A 42 14.07 -10.29 6.73
C ALA A 42 13.81 -11.70 6.18
N ILE A 43 14.85 -12.38 5.70
CA ILE A 43 14.75 -13.77 5.24
C ILE A 43 14.37 -14.70 6.40
N ALA A 44 15.04 -14.58 7.54
CA ALA A 44 14.75 -15.38 8.73
C ALA A 44 13.31 -15.15 9.23
N GLN A 45 12.88 -13.89 9.29
CA GLN A 45 11.52 -13.54 9.68
C GLN A 45 10.47 -14.13 8.73
N ARG A 46 10.67 -14.03 7.40
CA ARG A 46 9.77 -14.63 6.41
C ARG A 46 9.67 -16.15 6.55
N LYS A 47 10.79 -16.82 6.80
CA LYS A 47 10.80 -18.27 7.05
C LYS A 47 10.07 -18.63 8.35
N SER A 48 10.31 -17.85 9.42
CA SER A 48 9.65 -18.05 10.71
C SER A 48 8.14 -17.86 10.63
N LEU A 49 7.68 -16.77 9.99
CA LEU A 49 6.26 -16.50 9.78
C LEU A 49 5.59 -17.60 8.97
N ARG A 50 6.27 -18.11 7.93
CA ARG A 50 5.76 -19.23 7.13
C ARG A 50 5.69 -20.55 7.91
N ALA A 51 6.63 -20.78 8.82
CA ALA A 51 6.61 -21.96 9.68
C ALA A 51 5.43 -21.91 10.68
N ILE A 52 5.18 -20.73 11.27
CA ILE A 52 4.13 -20.53 12.29
C ILE A 52 2.74 -20.49 11.64
N TYR A 53 2.57 -19.66 10.62
CA TYR A 53 1.26 -19.31 10.07
C TYR A 53 0.91 -20.08 8.78
N ARG A 54 1.86 -20.84 8.21
CA ARG A 54 1.68 -21.61 6.97
C ARG A 54 1.05 -20.76 5.85
N THR A 55 -0.18 -21.08 5.47
CA THR A 55 -0.99 -20.45 4.42
C THR A 55 -1.87 -19.29 4.91
N HIS A 56 -1.84 -18.97 6.20
CA HIS A 56 -2.63 -17.87 6.74
C HIS A 56 -2.17 -16.51 6.17
N PRO A 57 -3.07 -15.54 5.94
CA PRO A 57 -2.71 -14.21 5.43
C PRO A 57 -1.58 -13.50 6.19
N TYR A 58 -1.47 -13.70 7.51
CA TYR A 58 -0.37 -13.17 8.35
C TYR A 58 1.02 -13.75 8.05
N SER A 59 1.11 -14.83 7.27
CA SER A 59 2.37 -15.38 6.76
C SER A 59 2.98 -14.50 5.66
N ARG A 60 2.20 -13.57 5.09
CA ARG A 60 2.63 -12.72 3.99
C ARG A 60 3.50 -11.56 4.49
N PRO A 61 4.53 -11.15 3.73
CA PRO A 61 5.33 -9.98 4.06
C PRO A 61 4.47 -8.70 4.00
N ASN A 62 4.73 -7.78 4.91
CA ASN A 62 3.96 -6.54 5.06
C ASN A 62 4.08 -5.62 3.83
N ASP A 63 5.28 -5.53 3.24
CA ASP A 63 5.55 -4.72 2.04
C ASP A 63 5.11 -5.40 0.73
N GLY A 64 4.61 -6.65 0.80
CA GLY A 64 4.35 -7.47 -0.37
C GLY A 64 5.62 -8.03 -1.03
N ALA A 65 5.47 -8.65 -2.19
CA ALA A 65 6.58 -9.04 -3.05
C ALA A 65 6.74 -8.04 -4.20
N LYS A 66 7.89 -8.04 -4.88
CA LYS A 66 8.12 -7.18 -6.05
C LYS A 66 7.01 -7.34 -7.10
N GLU A 67 6.54 -8.58 -7.30
CA GLU A 67 5.47 -8.86 -8.25
C GLU A 67 4.13 -8.24 -7.82
N SER A 68 3.84 -8.20 -6.52
CA SER A 68 2.62 -7.56 -5.99
C SER A 68 2.66 -6.03 -6.11
N LEU A 69 3.83 -5.41 -5.95
CA LEU A 69 3.96 -3.96 -6.18
C LEU A 69 3.81 -3.59 -7.66
N ALA A 70 4.33 -4.42 -8.56
CA ALA A 70 4.18 -4.20 -10.01
C ALA A 70 2.72 -4.34 -10.46
N ALA A 71 1.93 -5.17 -9.77
CA ALA A 71 0.51 -5.36 -10.06
C ALA A 71 -0.39 -4.22 -9.52
N ASN A 72 0.03 -3.49 -8.48
CA ASN A 72 -0.79 -2.45 -7.85
C ASN A 72 -0.78 -1.15 -8.68
N THR A 73 -1.88 -0.89 -9.38
CA THR A 73 -2.06 0.28 -10.25
C THR A 73 -2.61 1.50 -9.47
N GLN A 74 -2.60 2.69 -10.11
CA GLN A 74 -3.16 3.90 -9.48
C GLN A 74 -4.64 3.72 -9.13
N THR A 75 -5.34 2.94 -9.93
CA THR A 75 -6.76 2.63 -9.77
C THR A 75 -7.03 1.85 -8.48
N ASP A 76 -6.14 0.94 -8.10
CA ASP A 76 -6.21 0.20 -6.83
C ASP A 76 -6.08 1.13 -5.61
N LEU A 77 -5.27 2.19 -5.72
CA LEU A 77 -5.08 3.18 -4.64
C LEU A 77 -6.26 4.14 -4.47
N SER A 78 -7.10 4.30 -5.50
CA SER A 78 -8.29 5.15 -5.46
C SER A 78 -9.57 4.42 -5.01
N ALA A 79 -9.52 3.08 -4.89
CA ALA A 79 -10.66 2.24 -4.56
C ALA A 79 -10.72 1.80 -3.08
N ALA A 80 -9.74 2.21 -2.26
CA ALA A 80 -9.65 1.95 -0.82
C ALA A 80 -10.07 3.18 -0.01
#